data_AF-A0A9D4F350-F1
#
_entry.id   AF-A0A9D4F350-F1
#
_cell.length_a   1.000
_cell.length_b   1.000
_cell.length_c   1.000
_cell.angle_alpha   90.00
_cell.angle_beta   90.00
_cell.angle_gamma   90.00
#
_symmetry.space_group_name_H-M   'P 1'
#
loop_
_entity.id
_entity.type
_entity.pdbx_description
1 polymer ?
#
loop_
_entity_poly.entity_id
_entity_poly.type
_entity_poly.pdbx_seq_one_letter_code
_entity_poly.pdbx_strand_id
1 'polypeptide(L)'
;MNAVYVHIRQTGSKIRTTAREFGVPEASLRHRLCGRVNPESVHSGPQPMFSNEEEAHLVEHIKTMAECGYGYGRAEVVTMASEYAVYLKKRDQAHPLSMKWFRGFMSRWTELKVLKPRGLELQRAKAINMALVTRYYTELGSILDK
;
A
#
# COMPACT_ATOMS: atom_id res chain seq x y z
N MET A 1 0.01 13.83 -21.27
CA MET A 1 -0.87 12.84 -21.93
C MET A 1 -2.32 12.92 -21.46
N ASN A 2 -2.64 12.97 -20.15
CA ASN A 2 -4.03 13.03 -19.68
C ASN A 2 -4.80 14.27 -20.20
N ALA A 3 -4.14 15.44 -20.23
CA ALA A 3 -4.71 16.67 -20.81
C ALA A 3 -5.12 16.52 -22.30
N VAL A 4 -4.37 15.75 -23.09
CA VAL A 4 -4.65 15.51 -24.52
C VAL A 4 -5.89 14.62 -24.70
N TYR A 5 -6.05 13.62 -23.82
CA TYR A 5 -7.22 12.75 -23.80
C TYR A 5 -8.50 13.52 -23.44
N VAL A 6 -8.43 14.35 -22.39
CA VAL A 6 -9.56 15.19 -21.96
C VAL A 6 -9.94 16.19 -23.06
N HIS A 7 -8.93 16.80 -23.71
CA HIS A 7 -9.16 17.70 -24.84
C HIS A 7 -9.96 17.01 -25.96
N ILE A 8 -9.51 15.84 -26.45
CA ILE A 8 -10.21 15.10 -27.53
C ILE A 8 -11.66 14.73 -27.13
N ARG A 9 -11.88 14.35 -25.87
CA ARG A 9 -13.23 14.01 -25.35
C ARG A 9 -14.17 15.23 -25.33
N GLN A 10 -13.64 16.42 -25.05
CA GLN A 10 -14.41 17.65 -24.92
C GLN A 10 -14.65 18.35 -26.27
N THR A 11 -13.63 18.39 -27.13
CA THR A 11 -13.69 19.11 -28.42
C THR A 11 -14.05 18.24 -29.61
N GLY A 12 -13.99 16.90 -29.49
CA GLY A 12 -14.26 15.98 -30.59
C GLY A 12 -13.21 16.03 -31.71
N SER A 13 -12.03 16.60 -31.44
CA SER A 13 -10.97 16.79 -32.43
C SER A 13 -10.40 15.47 -32.97
N LYS A 14 -9.95 15.49 -34.22
CA LYS A 14 -9.39 14.31 -34.90
C LYS A 14 -8.07 13.87 -34.26
N ILE A 15 -8.01 12.60 -33.83
CA ILE A 15 -6.90 11.98 -33.08
C ILE A 15 -5.53 12.28 -33.71
N ARG A 16 -5.39 12.12 -35.02
CA ARG A 16 -4.11 12.32 -35.74
C ARG A 16 -3.62 13.77 -35.70
N THR A 17 -4.53 14.73 -35.81
CA THR A 17 -4.20 16.16 -35.78
C THR A 17 -3.74 16.55 -34.38
N THR A 18 -4.51 16.16 -33.37
CA THR A 18 -4.18 16.41 -31.96
C THR A 18 -2.89 15.70 -31.54
N ALA A 19 -2.63 14.48 -32.03
CA ALA A 19 -1.37 13.76 -31.78
C ALA A 19 -0.15 14.55 -32.28
N ARG A 20 -0.23 15.14 -33.48
CA ARG A 20 0.83 15.95 -34.07
C ARG A 20 1.02 17.27 -33.33
N GLU A 21 -0.06 17.93 -32.95
CA GLU A 21 -0.04 19.22 -32.24
C GLU A 21 0.57 19.09 -30.83
N PHE A 22 0.25 18.01 -30.13
CA PHE A 22 0.77 17.75 -28.78
C PHE A 22 2.07 16.92 -28.77
N GLY A 23 2.61 16.53 -29.93
CA GLY A 23 3.84 15.73 -30.02
C GLY A 23 3.75 14.35 -29.38
N VAL A 24 2.56 13.73 -29.37
CA VAL A 24 2.31 12.41 -28.76
C VAL A 24 2.09 11.35 -29.84
N PRO A 25 2.62 10.12 -29.71
CA PRO A 25 2.33 9.05 -30.67
C PRO A 25 0.83 8.76 -30.79
N GLU A 26 0.32 8.69 -32.02
CA GLU A 26 -1.09 8.42 -32.31
C GLU A 26 -1.55 7.09 -31.70
N ALA A 27 -0.72 6.05 -31.80
CA ALA A 27 -1.02 4.72 -31.25
C ALA A 27 -1.28 4.76 -29.74
N SER A 28 -0.52 5.55 -28.99
CA SER A 28 -0.71 5.73 -27.54
C SER A 28 -2.02 6.44 -27.20
N LEU A 29 -2.42 7.44 -27.99
CA LEU A 29 -3.71 8.11 -27.85
C LEU A 29 -4.87 7.17 -28.18
N ARG A 30 -4.74 6.41 -29.27
CA ARG A 30 -5.74 5.44 -29.72
C ARG A 30 -5.96 4.32 -28.70
N HIS A 31 -4.89 3.83 -28.08
CA HIS A 31 -4.94 2.84 -27.00
C HIS A 31 -5.67 3.33 -25.74
N ARG A 32 -5.54 4.62 -25.41
CA ARG A 32 -6.27 5.23 -24.28
C ARG A 32 -7.73 5.53 -24.62
N LEU A 33 -8.02 5.91 -25.88
CA LEU A 33 -9.37 6.14 -26.38
C LEU A 33 -10.20 4.85 -26.49
N CYS A 34 -9.59 3.73 -26.88
CA CYS A 34 -10.26 2.44 -26.92
C CYS A 34 -10.32 1.72 -25.56
N GLY A 35 -9.83 2.34 -24.49
CA GLY A 35 -9.87 1.78 -23.12
C GLY A 35 -8.84 0.68 -22.85
N ARG A 36 -7.94 0.37 -23.81
CA ARG A 36 -6.89 -0.64 -23.63
C ARG A 36 -5.84 -0.23 -22.59
N VAL A 37 -5.68 1.08 -22.39
CA VAL A 37 -4.83 1.67 -21.34
C VAL A 37 -5.68 2.67 -20.57
N ASN A 38 -5.68 2.58 -19.23
CA ASN A 38 -6.38 3.54 -18.40
C ASN A 38 -5.83 4.95 -18.70
N PRO A 39 -6.68 5.91 -19.12
CA PRO A 39 -6.24 7.26 -19.50
C PRO A 39 -5.53 8.00 -18.36
N GLU A 40 -5.84 7.66 -17.10
CA GLU A 40 -5.19 8.22 -15.91
C GLU A 40 -3.89 7.50 -15.52
N SER A 41 -3.54 6.40 -16.19
CA SER A 41 -2.27 5.72 -15.88
C SER A 41 -1.10 6.58 -16.35
N VAL A 42 -0.42 7.16 -15.36
CA VAL A 42 0.84 7.92 -15.54
C VAL A 42 2.04 6.97 -15.63
N HIS A 43 1.91 5.76 -15.09
CA HIS A 43 2.96 4.74 -15.07
C HIS A 43 2.78 3.69 -16.15
N SER A 44 3.88 3.36 -16.84
CA SER A 44 3.98 2.21 -17.74
C SER A 44 4.37 0.98 -16.92
N GLY A 45 3.49 -0.03 -16.85
CA GLY A 45 3.78 -1.29 -16.18
C GLY A 45 2.52 -2.07 -15.80
N PRO A 46 2.67 -3.32 -15.32
CA PRO A 46 1.57 -4.09 -14.76
C PRO A 46 0.93 -3.32 -13.60
N GLN A 47 -0.40 -3.40 -13.50
CA GLN A 47 -1.12 -2.85 -12.36
C GLN A 47 -0.60 -3.49 -11.05
N PRO A 48 -0.48 -2.71 -9.96
CA PRO A 48 -0.16 -3.29 -8.66
C PRO A 48 -1.20 -4.36 -8.30
N MET A 49 -0.76 -5.38 -7.57
CA MET A 49 -1.60 -6.51 -7.15
C MET A 49 -2.80 -6.03 -6.31
N PHE A 50 -2.53 -5.11 -5.39
CA PHE A 50 -3.56 -4.44 -4.61
C PHE A 50 -4.10 -3.22 -5.36
N SER A 51 -5.40 -2.99 -5.25
CA SER A 51 -6.00 -1.73 -5.67
C SER A 51 -5.53 -0.61 -4.74
N ASN A 52 -5.67 0.65 -5.17
CA ASN A 52 -5.33 1.78 -4.32
C ASN A 52 -6.14 1.78 -3.01
N GLU A 53 -7.39 1.33 -3.05
CA GLU A 53 -8.28 1.23 -1.89
C GLU A 53 -7.80 0.17 -0.89
N GLU A 54 -7.39 -1.00 -1.39
CA GLU A 54 -6.84 -2.08 -0.55
C GLU A 54 -5.51 -1.67 0.08
N GLU A 55 -4.64 -0.97 -0.66
CA GLU A 55 -3.41 -0.41 -0.09
C GLU A 55 -3.70 0.68 0.94
N ALA A 56 -4.75 1.49 0.73
CA ALA A 56 -5.14 2.53 1.67
C ALA A 56 -5.58 1.94 3.02
N HIS A 57 -6.30 0.81 3.03
CA HIS A 57 -6.63 0.10 4.27
C HIS A 57 -5.39 -0.38 5.04
N LEU A 58 -4.39 -0.93 4.32
CA LEU A 58 -3.12 -1.32 4.94
C LEU A 58 -2.38 -0.10 5.52
N VAL A 59 -2.39 1.02 4.81
CA VAL A 59 -1.76 2.28 5.25
C VAL A 59 -2.44 2.83 6.49
N GLU A 60 -3.77 2.86 6.51
CA GLU A 60 -4.57 3.29 7.65
C GLU A 60 -4.26 2.45 8.88
N HIS A 61 -4.25 1.12 8.74
CA HIS A 61 -3.89 0.21 9.83
C HIS A 61 -2.48 0.46 10.37
N ILE A 62 -1.49 0.67 9.50
CA ILE A 62 -0.11 0.99 9.91
C ILE A 62 -0.06 2.33 10.66
N LYS A 63 -0.82 3.34 10.22
CA LYS A 63 -0.90 4.65 10.89
C LYS A 63 -1.52 4.53 12.28
N THR A 64 -2.67 3.87 12.39
CA THR A 64 -3.37 3.66 13.67
C THR A 64 -2.47 2.93 14.68
N MET A 65 -1.77 1.88 14.23
CA MET A 65 -0.85 1.17 15.11
C MET A 65 0.35 2.03 15.51
N ALA A 66 0.86 2.87 14.62
CA ALA A 66 1.93 3.79 14.93
C ALA A 66 1.48 4.87 15.94
N GLU A 67 0.25 5.38 15.85
CA GLU A 67 -0.36 6.28 16.85
C GLU A 67 -0.50 5.59 18.22
N CYS A 68 -0.81 4.30 18.23
CA CYS A 68 -0.79 3.46 19.44
C CYS A 68 0.64 3.14 19.95
N GLY A 69 1.70 3.68 19.34
CA GLY A 69 3.09 3.44 19.71
C GLY A 69 3.66 2.12 19.19
N TYR A 70 2.95 1.40 18.33
CA TYR A 70 3.38 0.16 17.71
C TYR A 70 3.87 0.39 16.28
N GLY A 71 5.18 0.27 16.08
CA GLY A 71 5.79 0.32 14.75
C GLY A 71 5.96 -1.06 14.13
N TYR A 72 5.50 -1.23 12.89
CA TYR A 72 5.78 -2.44 12.12
C TYR A 72 7.19 -2.42 11.51
N GLY A 73 7.92 -3.51 11.69
CA GLY A 73 9.13 -3.81 10.95
C GLY A 73 8.82 -4.16 9.49
N ARG A 74 9.82 -4.01 8.61
CA ARG A 74 9.65 -4.28 7.16
C ARG A 74 9.14 -5.69 6.87
N ALA A 75 9.65 -6.69 7.58
CA ALA A 75 9.21 -8.08 7.44
C ALA A 75 7.78 -8.28 7.97
N GLU A 76 7.43 -7.65 9.09
CA GLU A 76 6.08 -7.72 9.67
C GLU A 76 5.03 -7.12 8.72
N VAL A 77 5.34 -5.98 8.06
CA VAL A 77 4.47 -5.40 7.02
C VAL A 77 4.27 -6.37 5.86
N VAL A 78 5.33 -7.06 5.41
CA VAL A 78 5.25 -8.04 4.33
C VAL A 78 4.40 -9.25 4.73
N THR A 79 4.56 -9.74 5.96
CA THR A 79 3.75 -10.85 6.49
C THR A 79 2.28 -10.46 6.56
N MET A 80 1.96 -9.32 7.20
CA MET A 80 0.60 -8.80 7.31
C MET A 80 -0.04 -8.60 5.93
N ALA A 81 0.69 -8.00 4.98
CA ALA A 81 0.19 -7.83 3.63
C ALA A 81 -0.01 -9.19 2.91
N SER A 82 0.79 -10.20 3.23
CA SER A 82 0.64 -11.54 2.64
C SER A 82 -0.61 -12.22 3.17
N GLU A 83 -0.89 -12.11 4.47
CA GLU A 83 -2.12 -12.58 5.09
C GLU A 83 -3.34 -11.87 4.51
N TYR A 84 -3.25 -10.56 4.34
CA TYR A 84 -4.30 -9.76 3.71
C TYR A 84 -4.55 -10.16 2.24
N ALA A 85 -3.49 -10.45 1.48
CA ALA A 85 -3.60 -10.96 0.12
C ALA A 85 -4.31 -12.33 0.04
N VAL A 86 -4.04 -13.22 1.00
CA VAL A 86 -4.72 -14.53 1.09
C VAL A 86 -6.19 -14.33 1.44
N TYR A 87 -6.50 -13.42 2.39
CA TYR A 87 -7.87 -13.08 2.75
C TYR A 87 -8.67 -12.55 1.55
N LEU A 88 -8.07 -11.68 0.73
CA LEU A 88 -8.68 -11.17 -0.51
C LEU A 88 -8.69 -12.19 -1.66
N LYS A 89 -8.22 -13.42 -1.45
CA LYS A 89 -8.08 -14.48 -2.47
C LYS A 89 -7.29 -14.03 -3.71
N LYS A 90 -6.38 -13.07 -3.54
CA LYS A 90 -5.51 -12.58 -4.61
C LYS A 90 -4.22 -13.39 -4.74
N ARG A 91 -3.90 -14.21 -3.73
CA ARG A 91 -2.70 -15.04 -3.70
C ARG A 91 -2.86 -16.22 -2.75
N ASP A 92 -2.11 -17.28 -3.00
CA ASP A 92 -2.05 -18.45 -2.13
C ASP A 92 -1.06 -18.26 -0.99
N GLN A 93 -1.33 -18.93 0.12
CA GLN A 93 -0.49 -18.93 1.31
C GLN A 93 0.93 -19.47 1.06
N ALA A 94 1.09 -20.35 0.06
CA ALA A 94 2.38 -20.89 -0.35
C ALA A 94 3.31 -19.84 -1.00
N HIS A 95 2.76 -18.71 -1.45
CA HIS A 95 3.50 -17.69 -2.18
C HIS A 95 3.37 -16.33 -1.49
N PRO A 96 4.11 -16.07 -0.39
CA PRO A 96 4.04 -14.78 0.29
C PRO A 96 4.57 -13.62 -0.56
N LEU A 97 4.22 -12.40 -0.17
CA LEU A 97 4.78 -11.18 -0.74
C LEU A 97 6.28 -11.09 -0.46
N SER A 98 7.00 -10.50 -1.41
CA SER A 98 8.44 -10.34 -1.30
C SER A 98 8.80 -8.93 -0.92
N MET A 99 10.05 -8.73 -0.50
CA MET A 99 10.60 -7.38 -0.26
C MET A 99 10.55 -6.48 -1.50
N LYS A 100 10.44 -7.06 -2.71
CA LYS A 100 10.22 -6.28 -3.95
C LYS A 100 8.85 -5.58 -3.92
N TRP A 101 7.81 -6.27 -3.46
CA TRP A 101 6.50 -5.66 -3.27
C TRP A 101 6.57 -4.53 -2.24
N PHE A 102 7.22 -4.76 -1.10
CA PHE A 102 7.37 -3.75 -0.04
C PHE A 102 8.03 -2.46 -0.56
N ARG A 103 9.10 -2.58 -1.35
CA ARG A 103 9.76 -1.42 -1.96
C ARG A 103 8.82 -0.65 -2.88
N GLY A 104 8.01 -1.34 -3.67
CA GLY A 104 6.98 -0.74 -4.52
C GLY A 104 5.88 -0.05 -3.69
N PHE A 105 5.38 -0.71 -2.66
CA PHE A 105 4.39 -0.16 -1.73
C PHE A 105 4.90 1.14 -1.08
N MET A 106 6.12 1.13 -0.53
CA MET A 106 6.74 2.32 0.06
C MET A 106 7.09 3.42 -0.96
N SER A 107 7.20 3.09 -2.26
CA SER A 107 7.34 4.12 -3.31
C SER A 107 6.02 4.79 -3.66
N ARG A 108 4.89 4.08 -3.55
CA ARG A 108 3.55 4.62 -3.74
C ARG A 108 3.10 5.45 -2.54
N TRP A 109 3.38 4.98 -1.33
CA TRP A 109 2.99 5.60 -0.07
C TRP A 109 4.20 6.21 0.64
N THR A 110 4.71 7.32 0.10
CA THR A 110 5.91 8.00 0.62
C THR A 110 5.70 8.60 2.02
N GLU A 111 4.46 8.94 2.36
CA GLU A 111 4.05 9.42 3.69
C GLU A 111 4.41 8.46 4.83
N LEU A 112 4.37 7.14 4.59
CA LEU A 112 4.70 6.13 5.59
C LEU A 112 6.19 6.15 5.99
N LYS A 113 7.08 6.69 5.16
CA LYS A 113 8.51 6.80 5.50
C LYS A 113 8.78 7.80 6.62
N VAL A 114 7.88 8.75 6.81
CA VAL A 114 8.00 9.81 7.81
C VAL A 114 7.58 9.31 9.20
N LEU A 115 6.72 8.28 9.26
CA LEU A 115 6.38 7.57 10.49
C LEU A 115 7.54 6.67 10.95
N LYS A 116 8.58 7.26 11.54
CA LYS A 116 9.54 6.50 12.35
C LYS A 116 8.93 6.27 13.75
N PRO A 117 8.68 5.02 14.18
CA PRO A 117 8.29 4.76 15.55
C PRO A 117 9.41 5.18 16.49
N ARG A 118 9.09 5.88 17.59
CA ARG A 118 10.09 6.24 18.61
C ARG A 118 10.52 4.95 19.31
N GLY A 119 11.81 4.63 19.28
CA GLY A 119 12.33 3.29 19.64
C GLY A 119 11.96 2.77 21.05
N LEU A 120 11.60 3.66 21.99
CA LEU A 120 11.16 3.29 23.34
C LEU A 120 9.70 2.82 23.42
N GLU A 121 8.83 3.34 22.53
CA GLU A 121 7.39 3.04 22.50
C GLU A 121 7.13 1.63 21.98
N LEU A 122 7.93 1.17 21.00
CA LEU A 122 7.84 -0.18 20.44
C LEU A 122 8.05 -1.29 21.48
N GLN A 123 9.06 -1.13 22.35
CA GLN A 123 9.34 -2.10 23.41
C GLN A 123 8.22 -2.12 24.45
N ARG A 124 7.67 -0.94 24.80
CA ARG A 124 6.52 -0.85 25.71
C ARG A 124 5.26 -1.46 25.11
N ALA A 125 4.93 -1.16 23.85
CA ALA A 125 3.77 -1.74 23.17
C ALA A 125 3.89 -3.26 23.04
N LYS A 126 5.08 -3.79 22.72
CA LYS A 126 5.33 -5.25 22.67
C LYS A 126 5.26 -5.92 24.05
N ALA A 127 5.62 -5.21 25.12
CA ALA A 127 5.51 -5.69 26.49
C ALA A 127 4.05 -5.69 27.00
N ILE A 128 3.18 -4.84 26.46
CA ILE A 128 1.74 -4.80 26.78
C ILE A 128 0.99 -5.78 25.86
N ASN A 129 1.36 -7.06 25.90
CA ASN A 129 0.53 -8.12 25.36
C ASN A 129 -0.36 -8.62 26.50
N MET A 130 -1.67 -8.75 26.28
CA MET A 130 -2.62 -9.23 27.29
C MET A 130 -2.15 -10.53 27.98
N ALA A 131 -1.63 -11.49 27.21
CA ALA A 131 -1.11 -12.74 27.77
C ALA A 131 0.09 -12.51 28.71
N LEU A 132 0.93 -11.53 28.38
CA LEU A 132 2.14 -11.18 29.13
C LEU A 132 1.79 -10.39 30.41
N VAL A 133 0.82 -9.47 30.30
CA VAL A 133 0.27 -8.71 31.42
C VAL A 133 -0.40 -9.65 32.42
N THR A 134 -1.27 -10.56 31.94
CA THR A 134 -1.91 -11.56 32.78
C THR A 134 -0.88 -12.44 33.47
N ARG A 135 0.09 -12.98 32.72
CA ARG A 135 1.16 -13.80 33.29
C ARG A 135 1.95 -13.06 34.37
N TYR A 136 2.33 -11.81 34.12
CA TYR A 136 3.07 -10.99 35.09
C TYR A 136 2.29 -10.82 36.40
N TYR A 137 1.01 -10.44 36.34
CA TYR A 137 0.21 -10.25 37.54
C TYR A 137 -0.11 -11.57 38.27
N THR A 138 -0.25 -12.68 37.54
CA THR A 138 -0.38 -14.01 38.15
C THR A 138 0.88 -14.42 38.90
N GLU A 139 2.06 -14.23 38.30
CA GLU A 139 3.36 -14.50 38.94
C GLU A 139 3.57 -13.57 40.15
N LEU A 140 3.19 -12.29 40.04
CA LEU A 140 3.27 -11.32 41.13
C LEU A 140 2.37 -11.70 42.32
N GLY A 141 1.12 -12.10 42.06
CA GLY A 141 0.20 -12.56 43.10
C GLY A 141 0.75 -13.78 43.85
N SER A 142 1.36 -14.72 43.13
CA SER A 142 2.00 -15.89 43.74
C SER A 142 3.18 -15.56 44.67
N ILE A 143 3.82 -14.41 44.50
CA ILE A 143 4.95 -13.97 45.35
C ILE A 143 4.44 -13.17 46.55
N LEU A 144 3.38 -12.38 46.36
CA LEU A 144 2.79 -11.52 47.40
C LEU A 144 1.89 -12.28 48.39
N ASP A 145 1.23 -13.35 47.96
CA ASP A 145 0.38 -14.21 48.82
C ASP A 145 1.19 -15.29 49.57
N LYS A 146 2.49 -15.05 49.82
CA LYS A 146 3.39 -15.92 50.59
C LYS A 146 3.82 -15.28 51.91
#